data_AF-A0AAX1U5A7-F1
#
_entry.id   AF-A0AAX1U5A7-F1
#
_cell.length_a   1.000
_cell.length_b   1.000
_cell.length_c   1.000
_cell.angle_alpha   90.00
_cell.angle_beta   90.00
_cell.angle_gamma   90.00
#
_symmetry.space_group_name_H-M   'P 1'
#
loop_
_entity.id
_entity.type
_entity.pdbx_description
1 polymer ?
#
loop_
_entity_poly.entity_id
_entity_poly.type
_entity_poly.pdbx_seq_one_letter_code
_entity_poly.pdbx_strand_id
1 'polypeptide(L)'
;MIYKRYNEKDRLVLDVEKLKMDNDFCVQIYQGEGFLENDCLDKTYIDDVCIDLEECEKTFEELKSYIVFIAANLSNLDGIVQKYSEFLGEDNFWKDFYISYICIEENDNIRIIYNGNHVNTVLEVCFDYKDKDFVLRKYGSKII
;
A
#
# COMPACT_ATOMS: atom_id res chain seq x y z
N MET A 1 -10.79 12.63 8.82
CA MET A 1 -11.46 12.42 7.51
C MET A 1 -10.66 11.41 6.70
N ILE A 2 -11.27 10.27 6.36
CA ILE A 2 -10.60 9.22 5.57
C ILE A 2 -10.70 9.50 4.08
N TYR A 3 -9.57 9.53 3.39
CA TYR A 3 -9.45 9.73 1.95
C TYR A 3 -9.37 8.38 1.24
N LYS A 4 -10.25 8.17 0.26
CA LYS A 4 -10.32 6.93 -0.53
C LYS A 4 -9.30 6.91 -1.66
N ARG A 5 -8.01 6.93 -1.31
CA ARG A 5 -6.92 6.76 -2.28
C ARG A 5 -6.91 5.32 -2.80
N TYR A 6 -6.33 5.11 -3.98
CA TYR A 6 -6.16 3.78 -4.58
C TYR A 6 -7.48 3.05 -4.86
N ASN A 7 -8.53 3.77 -5.27
CA ASN A 7 -9.88 3.24 -5.48
C ASN A 7 -10.32 3.29 -6.96
N GLU A 8 -9.46 3.83 -7.82
CA GLU A 8 -9.62 3.95 -9.26
C GLU A 8 -9.41 2.58 -9.93
N LYS A 9 -10.53 1.92 -10.28
CA LYS A 9 -10.51 0.54 -10.81
C LYS A 9 -9.74 0.38 -12.12
N ASP A 10 -9.69 1.42 -12.94
CA ASP A 10 -8.95 1.46 -14.20
C ASP A 10 -7.44 1.52 -13.99
N ARG A 11 -6.98 1.91 -12.80
CA ARG A 11 -5.56 1.95 -12.41
C ARG A 11 -5.11 0.73 -11.63
N LEU A 12 -6.05 -0.07 -11.12
CA LEU A 12 -5.75 -1.30 -10.40
C LEU A 12 -5.55 -2.48 -11.37
N VAL A 13 -4.53 -3.30 -11.10
CA VAL A 13 -4.34 -4.56 -11.81
C VAL A 13 -5.12 -5.67 -11.09
N LEU A 14 -6.39 -5.84 -11.50
CA LEU A 14 -7.33 -6.78 -10.89
C LEU A 14 -7.50 -8.10 -11.66
N ASP A 15 -6.78 -8.27 -12.76
CA ASP A 15 -6.81 -9.46 -13.60
C ASP A 15 -5.50 -10.22 -13.43
N VAL A 16 -5.60 -11.47 -12.98
CA VAL A 16 -4.45 -12.35 -12.72
C VAL A 16 -3.57 -12.50 -13.97
N GLU A 17 -4.17 -12.56 -15.16
CA GLU A 17 -3.44 -12.74 -16.42
C GLU A 17 -2.70 -11.46 -16.86
N LYS A 18 -3.03 -10.31 -16.24
CA LYS A 18 -2.36 -9.03 -16.51
C LYS A 18 -1.21 -8.74 -15.55
N LEU A 19 -1.06 -9.52 -14.48
CA LEU A 19 0.07 -9.38 -13.57
C LEU A 19 1.38 -9.70 -14.29
N LYS A 20 2.38 -8.86 -14.05
CA LYS A 20 3.73 -9.05 -14.56
C LYS A 20 4.71 -8.75 -13.44
N MET A 21 5.68 -9.63 -13.28
CA MET A 21 6.84 -9.40 -12.43
C MET A 21 7.97 -8.81 -13.29
N ASP A 22 8.60 -7.76 -12.81
CA ASP A 22 9.78 -7.18 -13.45
C ASP A 22 11.09 -7.90 -13.04
N ASN A 23 12.23 -7.33 -13.41
CA ASN A 23 13.55 -7.92 -13.11
C ASN A 23 13.98 -7.72 -11.66
N ASP A 24 13.32 -6.82 -10.92
CA ASP A 24 13.59 -6.48 -9.53
C ASP A 24 12.57 -7.15 -8.59
N PHE A 25 11.96 -8.25 -9.05
CA PHE A 25 10.94 -9.03 -8.31
C PHE A 25 9.70 -8.22 -7.89
N CYS A 26 9.46 -7.08 -8.53
CA CYS A 26 8.33 -6.23 -8.24
C CYS A 26 7.15 -6.53 -9.17
N VAL A 27 5.95 -6.50 -8.61
CA VAL A 27 4.68 -6.65 -9.33
C VAL A 27 3.84 -5.40 -9.14
N GLN A 28 3.69 -4.59 -10.18
CA GLN A 28 2.84 -3.40 -10.13
C GLN A 28 1.37 -3.80 -9.98
N ILE A 29 0.70 -3.25 -8.97
CA ILE A 29 -0.72 -3.49 -8.67
C ILE A 29 -1.60 -2.24 -8.82
N TYR A 30 -1.00 -1.06 -8.85
CA TYR A 30 -1.68 0.21 -9.05
C TYR A 30 -0.81 1.17 -9.87
N GLN A 31 -1.44 1.85 -10.82
CA GLN A 31 -0.83 2.91 -11.61
C GLN A 31 -1.05 4.28 -10.96
N GLY A 32 0.04 4.90 -10.50
CA GLY A 32 0.11 6.24 -9.94
C GLY A 32 -0.13 7.34 -10.97
N GLU A 33 -0.38 8.55 -10.46
CA GLU A 33 -0.54 9.76 -11.28
C GLU A 33 0.50 10.84 -10.96
N GLY A 34 1.46 10.54 -10.09
CA GLY A 34 2.40 11.54 -9.61
C GLY A 34 1.69 12.57 -8.73
N PHE A 35 1.86 13.86 -9.00
CA PHE A 35 1.25 14.92 -8.19
C PHE A 35 -0.19 15.23 -8.64
N LEU A 36 -1.16 14.99 -7.77
CA LEU A 36 -2.50 15.52 -7.94
C LEU A 36 -2.50 17.01 -7.57
N GLU A 37 -2.77 17.89 -8.55
CA GLU A 37 -3.12 19.28 -8.29
C GLU A 37 -4.63 19.36 -8.01
N ASN A 38 -4.99 19.68 -6.77
CA ASN A 38 -6.32 20.21 -6.47
C ASN A 38 -6.27 21.74 -6.56
N ASP A 39 -7.42 22.40 -6.76
CA ASP A 39 -7.54 23.87 -6.85
C ASP A 39 -7.00 24.64 -5.62
N CYS A 40 -6.70 23.92 -4.54
CA CYS A 40 -5.96 24.39 -3.38
C CYS A 40 -4.56 23.77 -3.43
N LEU A 41 -3.50 24.57 -3.20
CA LEU A 41 -2.05 24.26 -3.17
C LEU A 41 -1.56 22.97 -2.47
N ASP A 42 -2.44 22.09 -2.00
CA ASP A 42 -2.17 20.77 -1.45
C ASP A 42 -1.90 19.75 -2.57
N LYS A 43 -0.62 19.54 -2.89
CA LYS A 43 -0.18 18.45 -3.78
C LYS A 43 -0.09 17.15 -2.98
N THR A 44 -0.82 16.12 -3.40
CA THR A 44 -0.62 14.74 -2.89
C THR A 44 0.04 13.92 -3.97
N TYR A 45 1.21 13.37 -3.66
CA TYR A 45 1.88 12.45 -4.56
C TYR A 45 1.26 11.06 -4.40
N ILE A 46 0.84 10.46 -5.51
CA ILE A 46 0.41 9.07 -5.58
C ILE A 46 1.31 8.39 -6.62
N ASP A 47 2.25 7.60 -6.11
CA ASP A 47 3.12 6.77 -6.93
C ASP A 47 2.41 5.50 -7.42
N ASP A 48 3.08 4.81 -8.34
CA ASP A 48 2.81 3.41 -8.59
C ASP A 48 2.94 2.62 -7.28
N VAL A 49 2.07 1.63 -7.09
CA VAL A 49 2.19 0.70 -5.96
C VAL A 49 2.58 -0.65 -6.49
N CYS A 50 3.69 -1.17 -5.95
CA CYS A 50 4.23 -2.48 -6.30
C CYS A 50 4.20 -3.42 -5.09
N ILE A 51 4.05 -4.71 -5.38
CA ILE A 51 4.34 -5.78 -4.42
C ILE A 51 5.76 -6.25 -4.68
N ASP A 52 6.61 -6.16 -3.65
CA ASP A 52 7.97 -6.67 -3.64
C ASP A 52 7.97 -8.13 -3.18
N LEU A 53 8.54 -8.99 -4.02
CA LEU A 53 8.62 -10.43 -3.80
C LEU A 53 10.07 -10.92 -3.57
N GLU A 54 11.07 -10.04 -3.46
CA GLU A 54 12.49 -10.43 -3.36
C GLU A 54 12.74 -11.38 -2.17
N GLU A 55 12.14 -11.10 -1.02
CA GLU A 55 12.28 -11.90 0.20
C GLU A 55 11.15 -12.94 0.40
N CYS A 56 10.25 -13.10 -0.58
CA CYS A 56 9.11 -14.00 -0.45
C CYS A 56 9.47 -15.46 -0.80
N GLU A 57 9.15 -16.40 0.09
CA GLU A 57 9.43 -17.83 -0.16
C GLU A 57 8.52 -18.45 -1.24
N LYS A 58 7.36 -17.86 -1.48
CA LYS A 58 6.37 -18.34 -2.46
C LYS A 58 6.68 -17.78 -3.85
N THR A 59 6.46 -18.59 -4.88
CA THR A 59 6.68 -18.15 -6.26
C THR A 59 5.62 -17.14 -6.71
N PHE A 60 5.97 -16.30 -7.69
CA PHE A 60 5.02 -15.38 -8.34
C PHE A 60 3.73 -16.07 -8.80
N GLU A 61 3.83 -17.26 -9.40
CA GLU A 61 2.67 -18.03 -9.88
C GLU A 61 1.74 -18.46 -8.75
N GLU A 62 2.27 -18.87 -7.60
CA GLU A 62 1.48 -19.22 -6.41
C GLU A 62 0.77 -18.01 -5.81
N LEU A 63 1.37 -16.82 -5.94
CA LEU A 63 0.91 -15.59 -5.32
C LEU A 63 -0.08 -14.79 -6.16
N LYS A 64 -0.20 -15.04 -7.47
CA LYS A 64 -1.05 -14.27 -8.40
C LYS A 64 -2.44 -13.92 -7.88
N SER A 65 -3.17 -14.90 -7.33
CA SER A 65 -4.51 -14.66 -6.79
C SER A 65 -4.48 -13.80 -5.52
N TYR A 66 -3.45 -13.96 -4.69
CA TYR A 66 -3.29 -13.17 -3.48
C TYR A 66 -2.86 -11.73 -3.78
N ILE A 67 -2.01 -11.53 -4.79
CA ILE A 67 -1.63 -10.21 -5.31
C ILE A 67 -2.86 -9.44 -5.80
N VAL A 68 -3.73 -10.07 -6.60
CA VAL A 68 -5.01 -9.45 -7.02
C VAL A 68 -5.91 -9.15 -5.82
N PHE A 69 -5.93 -10.02 -4.81
CA PHE A 69 -6.68 -9.78 -3.58
C PHE A 69 -6.15 -8.56 -2.81
N ILE A 70 -4.83 -8.39 -2.70
CA ILE A 70 -4.21 -7.20 -2.10
C ILE A 70 -4.57 -5.95 -2.91
N ALA A 71 -4.43 -5.98 -4.23
CA ALA A 71 -4.80 -4.88 -5.13
C ALA A 71 -6.26 -4.45 -4.93
N ALA A 72 -7.18 -5.41 -4.88
CA ALA A 72 -8.61 -5.15 -4.66
C ALA A 72 -8.92 -4.52 -3.28
N ASN A 73 -8.02 -4.67 -2.30
CA ASN A 73 -8.19 -4.16 -0.94
C ASN A 73 -7.26 -2.98 -0.62
N LEU A 74 -6.51 -2.46 -1.57
CA LEU A 74 -5.50 -1.43 -1.36
C LEU A 74 -6.07 -0.17 -0.68
N SER A 75 -7.20 0.33 -1.17
CA SER A 75 -7.91 1.48 -0.56
C SER A 75 -8.39 1.19 0.87
N ASN A 76 -8.80 -0.05 1.16
CA ASN A 76 -9.25 -0.44 2.50
C ASN A 76 -8.07 -0.50 3.48
N LEU A 77 -6.96 -1.11 3.07
CA LEU A 77 -5.71 -1.16 3.84
C LEU A 77 -5.25 0.27 4.20
N ASP A 78 -5.15 1.17 3.22
CA ASP A 78 -4.78 2.57 3.45
C ASP A 78 -5.77 3.30 4.37
N GLY A 79 -7.07 3.04 4.20
CA GLY A 79 -8.11 3.58 5.06
C GLY A 79 -8.02 3.13 6.52
N ILE A 80 -7.56 1.90 6.79
CA ILE A 80 -7.32 1.43 8.16
C ILE A 80 -6.16 2.21 8.80
N VAL A 81 -5.07 2.42 8.05
CA VAL A 81 -3.91 3.19 8.52
C VAL A 81 -4.29 4.63 8.85
N GLN A 82 -5.03 5.29 7.95
CA GLN A 82 -5.53 6.65 8.17
C GLN A 82 -6.41 6.75 9.42
N LYS A 83 -7.34 5.80 9.64
CA LYS A 83 -8.19 5.78 10.84
C LYS A 83 -7.37 5.63 12.11
N TYR A 84 -6.33 4.80 12.07
CA TYR A 84 -5.46 4.60 13.23
C TYR A 84 -4.59 5.84 13.51
N SER A 85 -4.05 6.49 12.49
CA SER A 85 -3.33 7.77 12.61
C SER A 85 -4.23 8.87 13.22
N GLU A 86 -5.47 9.01 12.75
CA GLU A 86 -6.46 9.92 13.35
C GLU A 86 -6.73 9.60 14.83
N PHE A 87 -6.82 8.31 15.18
CA PHE A 87 -6.98 7.90 16.58
C PHE A 87 -5.78 8.29 17.46
N LEU A 88 -4.56 8.34 16.90
CA LEU A 88 -3.37 8.84 17.58
C LEU A 88 -3.29 10.37 17.68
N GLY A 89 -4.23 11.10 17.05
CA GLY A 89 -4.23 12.56 16.99
C GLY A 89 -3.32 13.14 15.91
N GLU A 90 -2.89 12.32 14.95
CA GLU A 90 -2.19 12.76 13.74
C GLU A 90 -3.23 13.11 12.68
N ASP A 91 -3.30 14.39 12.29
CA ASP A 91 -4.17 14.85 11.20
C ASP A 91 -3.44 14.74 9.85
N ASN A 92 -4.20 14.52 8.77
CA ASN A 92 -3.72 14.57 7.38
C ASN A 92 -2.70 13.51 6.95
N PHE A 93 -2.71 12.31 7.56
CA PHE A 93 -1.85 11.18 7.14
C PHE A 93 -1.74 10.99 5.62
N TRP A 94 -2.87 11.08 4.90
CA TRP A 94 -2.95 10.91 3.45
C TRP A 94 -2.18 11.97 2.64
N LYS A 95 -1.93 13.15 3.23
CA LYS A 95 -1.07 14.19 2.64
C LYS A 95 0.39 13.89 2.92
N ASP A 96 0.68 13.40 4.11
CA ASP A 96 2.05 13.24 4.57
C ASP A 96 2.71 11.97 4.06
N PHE A 97 1.94 10.90 3.81
CA PHE A 97 2.45 9.58 3.45
C PHE A 97 1.74 8.96 2.26
N TYR A 98 2.49 8.31 1.37
CA TYR A 98 1.96 7.47 0.29
C TYR A 98 2.58 6.07 0.35
N ILE A 99 1.85 5.06 -0.14
CA ILE A 99 2.36 3.70 -0.25
C ILE A 99 3.43 3.66 -1.34
N SER A 100 4.60 3.11 -1.02
CA SER A 100 5.67 2.87 -1.99
C SER A 100 5.74 1.39 -2.37
N TYR A 101 5.79 0.50 -1.37
CA TYR A 101 5.87 -0.94 -1.60
C TYR A 101 5.01 -1.70 -0.61
N ILE A 102 4.59 -2.90 -1.03
CA ILE A 102 3.94 -3.88 -0.18
C ILE A 102 4.75 -5.17 -0.24
N CYS A 103 5.07 -5.75 0.90
CA CYS A 103 5.75 -7.03 1.02
C CYS A 103 4.76 -8.10 1.51
N ILE A 104 4.89 -9.32 0.99
CA ILE A 104 4.18 -10.50 1.48
C ILE A 104 5.14 -11.27 2.39
N GLU A 105 4.84 -11.24 3.68
CA GLU A 105 5.64 -11.85 4.74
C GLU A 105 5.19 -13.29 5.02
N GLU A 106 5.89 -13.97 5.94
CA GLU A 106 5.48 -15.28 6.45
C GLU A 106 4.02 -15.30 6.91
N ASN A 107 3.36 -16.45 6.70
CA ASN A 107 1.94 -16.66 7.00
C ASN A 107 0.98 -15.71 6.26
N ASP A 108 1.37 -15.25 5.08
CA ASP A 108 0.58 -14.35 4.23
C ASP A 108 0.29 -12.99 4.89
N ASN A 109 1.11 -12.59 5.87
CA ASN A 109 0.99 -11.26 6.46
C ASN A 109 1.44 -10.19 5.47
N ILE A 110 0.88 -8.98 5.60
CA ILE A 110 1.17 -7.88 4.69
C ILE A 110 1.99 -6.84 5.45
N ARG A 111 3.14 -6.45 4.90
CA ARG A 111 3.87 -5.25 5.34
C ARG A 111 3.74 -4.18 4.27
N ILE A 112 3.30 -2.98 4.66
CA ILE A 112 3.18 -1.81 3.79
C ILE A 112 4.25 -0.81 4.20
N ILE A 113 5.01 -0.34 3.20
CA ILE A 113 6.03 0.68 3.36
C ILE A 113 5.48 1.98 2.80
N TYR A 114 5.33 2.96 3.69
CA TYR A 114 4.92 4.30 3.35
C TYR A 114 6.11 5.25 3.31
N ASN A 115 6.20 6.08 2.27
CA ASN A 115 7.16 7.18 2.20
C ASN A 115 6.51 8.52 2.50
N GLY A 116 7.24 9.38 3.19
CA GLY A 116 6.85 10.74 3.50
C GLY A 116 6.97 11.69 2.30
N ASN A 117 5.98 12.56 2.10
CA ASN A 117 5.95 13.57 1.03
C ASN A 117 6.80 14.81 1.31
N HIS A 118 7.10 15.10 2.57
CA HIS A 118 7.71 16.37 2.99
C HIS A 118 9.05 16.22 3.71
N VAL A 119 9.31 15.04 4.27
CA VAL A 119 10.55 14.70 4.99
C VAL A 119 10.90 13.27 4.60
N ASN A 120 12.19 12.95 4.48
CA ASN A 120 12.67 11.59 4.22
C ASN A 120 12.35 10.67 5.41
N THR A 121 11.09 10.25 5.49
CA THR A 121 10.52 9.44 6.57
C THR A 121 9.91 8.21 5.93
N VAL A 122 10.26 7.05 6.47
CA VAL A 122 9.66 5.77 6.10
C VAL A 122 8.81 5.31 7.28
N LEU A 123 7.57 4.90 7.00
CA LEU A 123 6.67 4.32 7.98
C LEU A 123 6.30 2.91 7.53
N GLU A 124 6.68 1.92 8.33
CA GLU A 124 6.26 0.55 8.14
C GLU A 124 4.98 0.24 8.90
N VAL A 125 4.06 -0.44 8.24
CA VAL A 125 2.80 -0.90 8.81
C VAL A 125 2.61 -2.37 8.50
N CYS A 126 2.20 -3.18 9.47
CA CYS A 126 1.94 -4.61 9.25
C CYS A 126 0.49 -4.97 9.55
N PHE A 127 -0.07 -5.83 8.70
CA PHE A 127 -1.41 -6.38 8.81
C PHE A 127 -1.37 -7.89 8.88
N ASP A 128 -2.27 -8.43 9.69
CA ASP A 128 -2.70 -9.82 9.61
C ASP A 128 -4.04 -9.87 8.87
N TYR A 129 -4.30 -10.93 8.12
CA TYR A 129 -5.63 -11.20 7.57
C TYR A 129 -6.31 -12.33 8.37
N LYS A 130 -7.34 -12.00 9.14
CA LYS A 130 -8.04 -12.91 10.07
C LYS A 130 -9.53 -12.68 9.99
N ASP A 131 -10.32 -13.76 10.05
CA ASP A 131 -11.79 -13.69 10.04
C ASP A 131 -12.40 -12.87 8.89
N LYS A 132 -11.74 -12.89 7.72
CA LYS A 132 -12.09 -12.11 6.51
C LYS A 132 -11.93 -10.59 6.65
N ASP A 133 -11.11 -10.14 7.59
CA ASP A 133 -10.80 -8.73 7.78
C ASP A 133 -9.28 -8.50 7.96
N PHE A 134 -8.84 -7.28 7.67
CA PHE A 134 -7.46 -6.86 7.90
C PHE A 134 -7.32 -6.25 9.29
N VAL A 135 -6.42 -6.81 10.09
CA VAL A 135 -6.14 -6.34 11.44
C VAL A 135 -4.76 -5.71 11.46
N LEU A 136 -4.71 -4.43 11.81
CA LEU A 136 -3.47 -3.69 12.01
C LEU A 136 -2.71 -4.27 13.21
N ARG A 137 -1.54 -4.88 12.95
CA ARG A 137 -0.69 -5.50 13.98
C ARG A 137 0.42 -4.57 14.45
N LYS A 138 0.96 -3.77 13.55
CA LYS A 138 2.11 -2.88 13.81
C LYS A 138 1.90 -1.58 13.05
N TYR A 139 2.04 -0.46 13.75
CA TYR A 139 2.04 0.88 13.16
C TYR A 139 3.33 1.58 13.56
N GLY A 140 4.20 1.78 12.58
CA GLY A 140 5.48 2.42 12.77
C GLY A 140 6.56 1.50 13.32
N SER A 141 7.73 1.67 12.74
CA SER A 141 9.02 1.44 13.37
C SER A 141 9.94 2.45 12.74
N LYS A 142 10.49 3.34 13.55
CA LYS A 142 11.59 4.17 13.07
C LYS A 142 12.70 3.22 12.64
N ILE A 143 12.95 3.11 11.34
CA ILE A 143 14.27 2.74 10.87
C ILE A 143 15.10 4.00 11.09
N ILE A 144 15.90 4.00 12.16
CA ILE A 144 16.88 5.05 12.48
C ILE A 144 18.18 4.69 11.77
#